data_AF-A0A2N5MN38-F1
#
_entry.id   AF-A0A2N5MN38-F1
#
_cell.length_a   1.000
_cell.length_b   1.000
_cell.length_c   1.000
_cell.angle_alpha   90.00
_cell.angle_beta   90.00
_cell.angle_gamma   90.00
#
_symmetry.space_group_name_H-M   'P 1'
#
loop_
_entity.id
_entity.type
_entity.pdbx_description
1 polymer ?
#
loop_
_entity_poly.entity_id
_entity_poly.type
_entity_poly.pdbx_seq_one_letter_code
_entity_poly.pdbx_strand_id
1 'polypeptide(L)'
;MTERYTLIMQILFLLLLIVFSLTGILIHKKVLNLLTIFNLVWICIILLYGFQMSIYLTPFSNRTVIYFILVFSSFFLGYIYIFLFYLPKYKKGYLSAVPKRAIFLSKNFIENSFFVIFIILIVETIFSGGIPLIWLLTGSDKNYFDFGIPTLHGLLMSFILFYGTLLYFILNQNFRKKYLFYFLFICLIPILLISRQIAITLVVQILIIHHLSIKRINFIKGGSIALICIVLFGIAGNIRTGLDNFLNVAKMSNQNISYFESGFYWVYMYLTMSLANVNNLFTNISFDYTFGKNILSSFLPTIVTDVIYNAELSAPYFLVSPNFTVSSFMVTTFIDFGIVGLTIYTFLLGLISCIVYHNYIFNKSIRNMFVYATMLQILLMSFFVDFLLYLPVSFQFFWYYLFLRDNKTLNQKVLYNNFINIKKG
;
A
#
# COMPACT_ATOMS: atom_id res chain seq x y z
N MET A 1 23.67 10.14 -30.66
CA MET A 1 22.32 10.78 -30.80
C MET A 1 21.30 10.14 -29.89
N THR A 2 21.19 8.81 -29.86
CA THR A 2 20.23 8.04 -29.04
C THR A 2 20.20 8.42 -27.56
N GLU A 3 21.34 8.54 -26.88
CA GLU A 3 21.39 8.90 -25.45
C GLU A 3 20.84 10.30 -25.12
N ARG A 4 21.11 11.29 -25.98
CA ARG A 4 20.57 12.66 -25.81
C ARG A 4 19.05 12.66 -25.93
N TYR A 5 18.49 11.90 -26.86
CA TYR A 5 17.04 11.74 -27.00
C TYR A 5 16.43 11.07 -25.76
N THR A 6 17.06 10.02 -25.24
CA THR A 6 16.59 9.34 -24.01
C THR A 6 16.54 10.30 -22.83
N LEU A 7 17.58 11.10 -22.63
CA LEU A 7 17.64 12.07 -21.54
C LEU A 7 16.55 13.15 -21.67
N ILE A 8 16.36 13.70 -22.87
CA ILE A 8 15.30 14.68 -23.13
C ILE A 8 13.92 14.09 -22.81
N MET A 9 13.66 12.86 -23.24
CA MET A 9 12.39 12.16 -22.96
C MET A 9 12.17 11.94 -21.46
N GLN A 10 13.22 11.60 -20.70
CA GLN A 10 13.14 11.47 -19.24
C GLN A 10 12.80 12.81 -18.55
N ILE A 11 13.44 13.90 -18.99
CA ILE A 11 13.15 15.25 -18.47
C ILE A 11 11.70 15.64 -18.78
N LEU A 12 11.24 15.44 -20.02
CA LEU A 12 9.86 15.72 -20.41
C LEU A 12 8.85 14.91 -19.59
N PHE A 13 9.15 13.64 -19.33
CA PHE A 13 8.33 12.79 -18.48
C PHE A 13 8.28 13.29 -17.02
N LEU A 14 9.41 13.68 -16.44
CA LEU A 14 9.44 14.29 -15.10
C LEU A 14 8.62 15.59 -15.04
N LEU A 15 8.76 16.46 -16.05
CA LEU A 15 7.95 17.69 -16.16
C LEU A 15 6.46 17.37 -16.25
N LEU A 16 6.07 16.34 -17.00
CA LEU A 16 4.69 15.89 -17.10
C LEU A 16 4.12 15.48 -15.73
N LEU A 17 4.86 14.69 -14.94
CA LEU A 17 4.43 14.31 -13.58
C LEU A 17 4.29 15.52 -12.65
N ILE A 18 5.19 16.51 -12.77
CA ILE A 18 5.11 17.76 -12.02
C ILE A 18 3.82 18.50 -12.39
N VAL A 19 3.51 18.62 -13.69
CA VAL A 19 2.27 19.24 -14.16
C VAL A 19 1.05 18.51 -13.59
N PHE A 20 0.99 17.18 -13.67
CA PHE A 20 -0.12 16.39 -13.11
C PHE A 20 -0.28 16.61 -11.60
N SER A 21 0.84 16.66 -10.86
CA SER A 21 0.85 16.93 -9.42
C SER A 21 0.30 18.32 -9.10
N LEU A 22 0.76 19.34 -9.83
CA LEU A 22 0.31 20.72 -9.70
C LEU A 22 -1.17 20.87 -10.04
N THR A 23 -1.66 20.22 -11.10
CA THR A 23 -3.08 20.19 -11.43
C THR A 23 -3.92 19.65 -10.26
N GLY A 24 -3.49 18.56 -9.63
CA GLY A 24 -4.17 18.03 -8.44
C GLY A 24 -4.22 19.04 -7.28
N ILE A 25 -3.10 19.75 -7.03
CA ILE A 25 -3.02 20.80 -6.01
C ILE A 25 -3.95 21.97 -6.35
N LEU A 26 -3.98 22.42 -7.61
CA LEU A 26 -4.82 23.53 -8.06
C LEU A 26 -6.30 23.20 -7.95
N ILE A 27 -6.70 22.00 -8.38
CA ILE A 27 -8.09 21.53 -8.32
C ILE A 27 -8.58 21.41 -6.87
N HIS A 28 -7.76 20.86 -5.98
CA HIS A 28 -8.20 20.50 -4.63
C HIS A 28 -7.74 21.46 -3.51
N LYS A 29 -6.85 22.41 -3.83
CA LYS A 29 -6.19 23.33 -2.90
C LYS A 29 -5.53 22.63 -1.71
N LYS A 30 -5.09 21.37 -1.90
CA LYS A 30 -4.48 20.52 -0.88
C LYS A 30 -3.47 19.58 -1.52
N VAL A 31 -2.35 19.34 -0.84
CA VAL A 31 -1.32 18.38 -1.27
C VAL A 31 -1.79 16.93 -1.08
N LEU A 32 -2.50 16.63 0.02
CA LEU A 32 -3.05 15.31 0.30
C LEU A 32 -4.35 15.05 -0.48
N ASN A 33 -4.21 14.91 -1.79
CA ASN A 33 -5.22 14.35 -2.67
C ASN A 33 -4.59 13.18 -3.45
N LEU A 34 -5.43 12.24 -3.92
CA LEU A 34 -4.95 10.99 -4.52
C LEU A 34 -4.13 11.23 -5.80
N LEU A 35 -4.50 12.22 -6.61
CA LEU A 35 -3.77 12.56 -7.84
C LEU A 35 -2.37 13.09 -7.54
N THR A 36 -2.25 14.05 -6.63
CA THR A 36 -0.95 14.62 -6.26
C THR A 36 -0.06 13.59 -5.56
N ILE A 37 -0.59 12.79 -4.64
CA ILE A 37 0.21 11.80 -3.90
C ILE A 37 0.76 10.71 -4.81
N PHE A 38 -0.06 10.19 -5.73
CA PHE A 38 0.40 9.21 -6.71
C PHE A 38 1.61 9.74 -7.48
N ASN A 39 1.50 10.94 -8.08
CA ASN A 39 2.59 11.50 -8.88
C ASN A 39 3.82 11.89 -8.05
N LEU A 40 3.65 12.47 -6.85
CA LEU A 40 4.79 12.90 -6.01
C LEU A 40 5.67 11.73 -5.56
N VAL A 41 5.08 10.57 -5.24
CA VAL A 41 5.84 9.37 -4.89
C VAL A 41 6.71 8.94 -6.05
N TRP A 42 6.14 8.86 -7.25
CA TRP A 42 6.87 8.45 -8.43
C TRP A 42 7.95 9.46 -8.85
N ILE A 43 7.69 10.77 -8.75
CA ILE A 43 8.72 11.81 -8.94
C ILE A 43 9.89 11.56 -7.99
N CYS A 44 9.62 11.34 -6.69
CA CYS A 44 10.66 11.10 -5.70
C CYS A 44 11.52 9.88 -6.06
N ILE A 45 10.90 8.78 -6.43
CA ILE A 45 11.62 7.52 -6.73
C ILE A 45 12.40 7.62 -8.04
N ILE A 46 11.85 8.29 -9.07
CA ILE A 46 12.56 8.53 -10.34
C ILE A 46 13.79 9.40 -10.10
N LEU A 47 13.67 10.45 -9.27
CA LEU A 47 14.82 11.29 -8.91
C LEU A 47 15.89 10.48 -8.15
N LEU A 48 15.48 9.62 -7.20
CA LEU A 48 16.40 8.73 -6.49
C LEU A 48 17.08 7.73 -7.44
N TYR A 49 16.32 7.16 -8.37
CA TYR A 49 16.83 6.24 -9.38
C TYR A 49 17.89 6.91 -10.26
N GLY A 50 17.70 8.19 -10.59
CA GLY A 50 18.65 8.99 -11.36
C GLY A 50 20.05 9.10 -10.75
N PHE A 51 20.22 8.86 -9.43
CA PHE A 51 21.54 8.85 -8.79
C PHE A 51 22.37 7.59 -9.11
N GLN A 52 21.75 6.50 -9.57
CA GLN A 52 22.43 5.28 -10.01
C GLN A 52 23.52 4.78 -9.04
N MET A 53 23.23 4.76 -7.73
CA MET A 53 24.22 4.39 -6.72
C MET A 53 24.55 2.89 -6.67
N SER A 54 23.88 2.06 -7.47
CA SER A 54 24.13 0.63 -7.62
C SER A 54 24.27 0.28 -9.10
N ILE A 55 25.12 -0.72 -9.38
CA ILE A 55 25.37 -1.25 -10.73
C ILE A 55 24.07 -1.79 -11.37
N TYR A 56 23.09 -2.20 -10.57
CA TYR A 56 21.80 -2.67 -11.08
C TYR A 56 20.92 -1.54 -11.65
N LEU A 57 21.19 -0.29 -11.32
CA LEU A 57 20.37 0.86 -11.68
C LEU A 57 20.82 1.43 -13.02
N THR A 58 20.49 0.72 -14.10
CA THR A 58 20.81 1.17 -15.47
C THR A 58 19.90 2.32 -15.91
N PRO A 59 20.34 3.24 -16.79
CA PRO A 59 19.46 4.25 -17.38
C PRO A 59 18.18 3.65 -17.97
N PHE A 60 17.06 4.40 -17.91
CA PHE A 60 15.83 3.93 -18.54
C PHE A 60 15.97 3.84 -20.05
N SER A 61 15.46 2.76 -20.63
CA SER A 61 15.31 2.67 -22.08
C SER A 61 14.23 3.63 -22.59
N ASN A 62 14.29 3.96 -23.89
CA ASN A 62 13.23 4.73 -24.54
C ASN A 62 11.86 4.07 -24.42
N ARG A 63 11.80 2.73 -24.51
CA ARG A 63 10.57 1.96 -24.36
C ARG A 63 9.97 2.15 -22.96
N THR A 64 10.81 2.08 -21.92
CA THR A 64 10.40 2.27 -20.53
C THR A 64 9.83 3.67 -20.31
N VAL A 65 10.48 4.70 -20.84
CA VAL A 65 9.99 6.09 -20.72
C VAL A 65 8.65 6.26 -21.44
N ILE A 66 8.48 5.71 -22.65
CA ILE A 66 7.21 5.75 -23.38
C ILE A 66 6.10 5.04 -22.57
N TYR A 67 6.38 3.87 -22.02
CA TYR A 67 5.41 3.11 -21.22
C TYR A 67 5.03 3.86 -19.95
N PHE A 68 5.98 4.50 -19.27
CA PHE A 68 5.67 5.39 -18.17
C PHE A 68 4.78 6.55 -18.59
N ILE A 69 5.10 7.26 -19.68
CA ILE A 69 4.25 8.36 -20.18
C ILE A 69 2.81 7.86 -20.40
N LEU A 70 2.62 6.70 -21.03
CA LEU A 70 1.29 6.11 -21.24
C LEU A 70 0.58 5.81 -19.92
N VAL A 71 1.26 5.12 -18.99
CA VAL A 71 0.71 4.71 -17.69
C VAL A 71 0.30 5.89 -16.83
N PHE A 72 1.19 6.87 -16.66
CA PHE A 72 0.92 8.03 -15.81
C PHE A 72 -0.10 8.97 -16.43
N SER A 73 -0.07 9.14 -17.76
CA SER A 73 -1.11 9.90 -18.48
C SER A 73 -2.47 9.21 -18.36
N SER A 74 -2.52 7.89 -18.44
CA SER A 74 -3.74 7.12 -18.28
C SER A 74 -4.38 7.31 -16.91
N PHE A 75 -3.60 7.23 -15.83
CA PHE A 75 -4.09 7.54 -14.49
C PHE A 75 -4.64 8.97 -14.38
N PHE A 76 -3.91 9.95 -14.91
CA PHE A 76 -4.35 11.36 -14.93
C PHE A 76 -5.66 11.53 -15.69
N LEU A 77 -5.77 10.95 -16.89
CA LEU A 77 -6.97 11.01 -17.72
C LEU A 77 -8.16 10.35 -17.04
N GLY A 78 -7.99 9.19 -16.41
CA GLY A 78 -9.04 8.55 -15.63
C GLY A 78 -9.51 9.45 -14.48
N TYR A 79 -8.57 10.02 -13.73
CA TYR A 79 -8.90 10.93 -12.63
C TYR A 79 -9.70 12.16 -13.10
N ILE A 80 -9.23 12.80 -14.18
CA ILE A 80 -9.85 14.00 -14.75
C ILE A 80 -11.20 13.70 -15.40
N TYR A 81 -11.38 12.53 -16.02
CA TYR A 81 -12.64 12.12 -16.63
C TYR A 81 -13.80 12.14 -15.62
N ILE A 82 -13.63 11.50 -14.45
CA ILE A 82 -14.63 11.56 -13.38
C ILE A 82 -14.79 12.98 -12.87
N PHE A 83 -13.67 13.71 -12.77
CA PHE A 83 -13.69 15.08 -12.26
C PHE A 83 -14.52 16.03 -13.13
N LEU A 84 -14.43 15.93 -14.46
CA LEU A 84 -15.15 16.82 -15.35
C LEU A 84 -16.59 16.37 -15.59
N PHE A 85 -16.81 15.08 -15.87
CA PHE A 85 -18.08 14.61 -16.43
C PHE A 85 -19.05 14.03 -15.40
N TYR A 86 -18.55 13.44 -14.32
CA TYR A 86 -19.40 12.79 -13.32
C TYR A 86 -19.73 13.71 -12.13
N LEU A 87 -18.82 14.63 -11.80
CA LEU A 87 -18.93 15.43 -10.57
C LEU A 87 -20.02 16.49 -10.50
N PRO A 88 -20.26 17.30 -11.54
CA PRO A 88 -21.29 18.35 -11.48
C PRO A 88 -22.67 17.78 -11.14
N LYS A 89 -22.91 16.51 -11.52
CA LYS A 89 -24.15 15.76 -11.22
C LYS A 89 -24.22 15.33 -9.75
N TYR A 90 -23.10 14.92 -9.16
CA TYR A 90 -23.02 14.45 -7.76
C TYR A 90 -23.15 15.57 -6.72
N LYS A 91 -22.58 16.76 -7.00
CA LYS A 91 -22.61 17.92 -6.10
C LYS A 91 -24.04 18.42 -5.81
N LYS A 92 -24.95 18.33 -6.79
CA LYS A 92 -26.35 18.76 -6.63
C LYS A 92 -27.16 17.90 -5.64
N GLY A 93 -26.80 16.64 -5.44
CA GLY A 93 -27.58 15.70 -4.60
C GLY A 93 -27.20 15.64 -3.12
N TYR A 94 -26.02 16.14 -2.72
CA TYR A 94 -25.46 15.91 -1.38
C TYR A 94 -25.27 17.16 -0.52
N LEU A 95 -25.49 18.36 -1.07
CA LEU A 95 -25.38 19.62 -0.31
C LEU A 95 -26.45 19.79 0.78
N SER A 96 -27.45 18.90 0.86
CA SER A 96 -28.59 18.98 1.77
C SER A 96 -28.45 18.20 3.08
N ALA A 97 -27.38 17.42 3.29
CA ALA A 97 -27.21 16.62 4.50
C ALA A 97 -25.90 16.96 5.22
N VAL A 98 -25.98 17.55 6.43
CA VAL A 98 -24.83 17.72 7.32
C VAL A 98 -24.41 16.34 7.84
N PRO A 99 -23.27 15.75 7.42
CA PRO A 99 -22.90 14.43 7.88
C PRO A 99 -22.26 14.56 9.26
N LYS A 100 -22.87 13.95 10.28
CA LYS A 100 -22.19 13.67 11.56
C LYS A 100 -21.34 12.42 11.37
N ARG A 101 -20.03 12.53 11.64
CA ARG A 101 -19.10 11.39 11.75
C ARG A 101 -19.44 10.61 13.03
N ALA A 102 -20.42 9.72 12.97
CA ALA A 102 -20.74 8.79 14.04
C ALA A 102 -20.31 7.38 13.63
N ILE A 103 -19.78 6.61 14.58
CA ILE A 103 -19.55 5.18 14.43
C ILE A 103 -20.71 4.45 15.10
N PHE A 104 -21.35 3.54 14.38
CA PHE A 104 -22.29 2.59 14.96
C PHE A 104 -21.65 1.20 14.96
N LEU A 105 -20.92 0.91 16.03
CA LEU A 105 -20.43 -0.44 16.33
C LEU A 105 -21.16 -0.95 17.56
N SER A 106 -21.56 -2.22 17.53
CA SER A 106 -22.06 -2.87 18.75
C SER A 106 -20.95 -2.85 19.79
N LYS A 107 -21.31 -2.67 21.07
CA LYS A 107 -20.33 -2.64 22.17
C LYS A 107 -19.41 -3.86 22.13
N ASN A 108 -19.96 -5.04 21.86
CA ASN A 108 -19.25 -6.31 21.83
C ASN A 108 -18.43 -6.54 20.56
N PHE A 109 -18.56 -5.70 19.52
CA PHE A 109 -17.82 -5.90 18.27
C PHE A 109 -16.31 -5.86 18.51
N ILE A 110 -15.84 -4.93 19.36
CA ILE A 110 -14.42 -4.75 19.63
C ILE A 110 -13.86 -5.99 20.31
N GLU A 111 -14.50 -6.47 21.38
CA GLU A 111 -14.09 -7.68 22.09
C GLU A 111 -14.17 -8.92 21.21
N ASN A 112 -15.29 -9.13 20.51
CA ASN A 112 -15.49 -10.31 19.68
C ASN A 112 -14.46 -10.36 18.55
N SER A 113 -14.16 -9.23 17.91
CA SER A 113 -13.14 -9.14 16.86
C SER A 113 -11.75 -9.51 17.39
N PHE A 114 -11.39 -9.03 18.58
CA PHE A 114 -10.12 -9.40 19.22
C PHE A 114 -10.03 -10.90 19.49
N PHE A 115 -11.07 -11.50 20.07
CA PHE A 115 -11.09 -12.94 20.36
C PHE A 115 -11.06 -13.79 19.09
N VAL A 116 -11.78 -13.38 18.03
CA VAL A 116 -11.73 -14.07 16.74
C VAL A 116 -10.32 -14.05 16.16
N ILE A 117 -9.64 -12.89 16.15
CA ILE A 117 -8.25 -12.79 15.70
C ILE A 117 -7.34 -13.70 16.53
N PHE A 118 -7.47 -13.65 17.86
CA PHE A 118 -6.66 -14.44 18.77
C PHE A 118 -6.84 -15.95 18.54
N ILE A 119 -8.07 -16.42 18.42
CA ILE A 119 -8.38 -17.83 18.18
C ILE A 119 -7.83 -18.29 16.83
N ILE A 120 -8.05 -17.51 15.76
CA ILE A 120 -7.54 -17.88 14.43
C ILE A 120 -6.00 -17.94 14.43
N LEU A 121 -5.32 -17.00 15.09
CA LEU A 121 -3.85 -17.04 15.21
C LEU A 121 -3.35 -18.28 15.94
N ILE A 122 -4.04 -18.73 16.99
CA ILE A 122 -3.70 -19.98 17.68
C ILE A 122 -3.86 -21.16 16.72
N VAL A 123 -4.98 -21.21 15.98
CA VAL A 123 -5.23 -22.26 15.00
C VAL A 123 -4.14 -22.28 13.93
N GLU A 124 -3.76 -21.13 13.36
CA GLU A 124 -2.66 -21.03 12.39
C GLU A 124 -1.32 -21.46 12.98
N THR A 125 -1.04 -21.07 14.23
CA THR A 125 0.20 -21.45 14.93
C THR A 125 0.29 -22.97 15.14
N ILE A 126 -0.81 -23.61 15.54
CA ILE A 126 -0.88 -25.07 15.71
C ILE A 126 -0.73 -25.75 14.34
N PHE A 127 -1.47 -25.27 13.33
CA PHE A 127 -1.44 -25.83 11.98
C PHE A 127 -0.03 -25.77 11.35
N SER A 128 0.65 -24.63 11.47
CA SER A 128 1.98 -24.44 10.91
C SER A 128 3.10 -25.05 11.78
N GLY A 129 2.79 -25.50 13.00
CA GLY A 129 3.76 -26.09 13.93
C GLY A 129 4.73 -25.06 14.53
N GLY A 130 4.26 -23.84 14.80
CA GLY A 130 5.04 -22.76 15.40
C GLY A 130 4.78 -21.39 14.79
N ILE A 131 5.63 -20.43 15.14
CA ILE A 131 5.51 -19.02 14.74
C ILE A 131 6.82 -18.59 14.05
N PRO A 132 6.79 -17.82 12.95
CA PRO A 132 7.98 -17.45 12.18
C PRO A 132 9.12 -16.85 13.00
N LEU A 133 8.83 -15.99 13.97
CA LEU A 133 9.86 -15.41 14.83
C LEU A 133 10.65 -16.47 15.59
N ILE A 134 9.99 -17.51 16.10
CA ILE A 134 10.65 -18.60 16.82
C ILE A 134 11.52 -19.39 15.84
N TRP A 135 11.00 -19.73 14.66
CA TRP A 135 11.76 -20.45 13.64
C TRP A 135 13.03 -19.71 13.22
N LEU A 136 12.96 -18.39 13.06
CA LEU A 136 14.12 -17.56 12.76
C LEU A 136 15.16 -17.61 13.89
N LEU A 137 14.72 -17.54 15.15
CA LEU A 137 15.61 -17.54 16.30
C LEU A 137 16.22 -18.92 16.59
N THR A 138 15.52 -20.00 16.25
CA THR A 138 16.01 -21.38 16.43
C THR A 138 16.79 -21.91 15.24
N GLY A 139 16.86 -21.16 14.13
CA GLY A 139 17.51 -21.62 12.89
C GLY A 139 16.78 -22.78 12.22
N SER A 140 15.44 -22.81 12.29
CA SER A 140 14.62 -23.81 11.61
C SER A 140 14.68 -23.66 10.09
N ASP A 141 14.52 -24.75 9.34
CA ASP A 141 14.41 -24.74 7.87
C ASP A 141 13.13 -24.03 7.38
N LYS A 142 12.12 -23.90 8.25
CA LYS A 142 10.88 -23.18 7.95
C LYS A 142 11.10 -21.68 7.90
N ASN A 143 10.49 -21.03 6.93
CA ASN A 143 10.48 -19.59 6.77
C ASN A 143 9.06 -19.00 6.96
N TYR A 144 8.92 -17.69 6.81
CA TYR A 144 7.65 -16.99 7.04
C TYR A 144 6.56 -17.30 5.99
N PHE A 145 6.93 -17.79 4.81
CA PHE A 145 5.97 -18.24 3.79
C PHE A 145 5.30 -19.56 4.18
N ASP A 146 5.89 -20.33 5.10
CA ASP A 146 5.34 -21.60 5.60
C ASP A 146 4.30 -21.40 6.71
N PHE A 147 4.01 -20.16 7.10
CA PHE A 147 3.06 -19.84 8.14
C PHE A 147 1.66 -19.50 7.60
N GLY A 148 0.65 -19.97 8.32
CA GLY A 148 -0.74 -19.67 8.08
C GLY A 148 -1.47 -20.78 7.33
N ILE A 149 -2.79 -20.73 7.39
CA ILE A 149 -3.63 -21.60 6.56
C ILE A 149 -3.85 -20.86 5.23
N PRO A 150 -3.58 -21.50 4.06
CA PRO A 150 -3.86 -20.88 2.77
C PRO A 150 -5.28 -20.29 2.73
N THR A 151 -5.49 -19.17 2.04
CA THR A 151 -6.73 -18.37 2.08
C THR A 151 -6.99 -17.65 3.40
N LEU A 152 -7.09 -18.38 4.51
CA LEU A 152 -7.47 -17.84 5.81
C LEU A 152 -6.47 -16.78 6.29
N HIS A 153 -5.17 -17.03 6.08
CA HIS A 153 -4.12 -16.12 6.48
C HIS A 153 -4.25 -14.74 5.84
N GLY A 154 -4.48 -14.69 4.53
CA GLY A 154 -4.65 -13.42 3.80
C GLY A 154 -5.86 -12.63 4.29
N LEU A 155 -6.98 -13.31 4.53
CA LEU A 155 -8.19 -12.71 5.09
C LEU A 155 -7.97 -12.22 6.53
N LEU A 156 -7.29 -13.01 7.36
CA LEU A 156 -6.92 -12.62 8.72
C LEU A 156 -6.06 -11.35 8.71
N MET A 157 -5.03 -11.29 7.86
CA MET A 157 -4.19 -10.11 7.70
C MET A 157 -4.98 -8.88 7.27
N SER A 158 -5.96 -9.04 6.37
CA SER A 158 -6.86 -7.93 6.01
C SER A 158 -7.70 -7.44 7.20
N PHE A 159 -8.19 -8.36 8.02
CA PHE A 159 -8.99 -8.02 9.18
C PHE A 159 -8.13 -7.37 10.29
N ILE A 160 -6.89 -7.82 10.47
CA ILE A 160 -5.90 -7.22 11.36
C ILE A 160 -5.61 -5.77 10.97
N LEU A 161 -5.40 -5.49 9.69
CA LEU A 161 -5.16 -4.12 9.18
C LEU A 161 -6.38 -3.22 9.40
N PHE A 162 -7.58 -3.72 9.05
CA PHE A 162 -8.85 -3.04 9.33
C PHE A 162 -9.01 -2.73 10.83
N TYR A 163 -8.88 -3.75 11.68
CA TYR A 163 -9.17 -3.70 13.10
C TYR A 163 -8.14 -2.89 13.88
N GLY A 164 -6.85 -3.02 13.56
CA GLY A 164 -5.78 -2.22 14.14
C GLY A 164 -5.95 -0.72 13.85
N THR A 165 -6.28 -0.38 12.61
CA THR A 165 -6.56 1.01 12.21
C THR A 165 -7.82 1.56 12.90
N LEU A 166 -8.85 0.72 13.05
CA LEU A 166 -10.08 1.08 13.77
C LEU A 166 -9.84 1.29 15.27
N LEU A 167 -9.10 0.39 15.93
CA LEU A 167 -8.73 0.52 17.34
C LEU A 167 -7.96 1.81 17.60
N TYR A 168 -6.99 2.13 16.74
CA TYR A 168 -6.26 3.39 16.82
C TYR A 168 -7.20 4.60 16.76
N PHE A 169 -8.13 4.62 15.80
CA PHE A 169 -9.12 5.69 15.71
C PHE A 169 -9.96 5.79 16.99
N ILE A 170 -10.48 4.67 17.51
CA ILE A 170 -11.31 4.64 18.72
C ILE A 170 -10.53 5.12 19.95
N LEU A 171 -9.29 4.67 20.13
CA LEU A 171 -8.44 5.05 21.25
C LEU A 171 -8.22 6.55 21.36
N ASN A 172 -8.08 7.23 20.22
CA ASN A 172 -7.90 8.67 20.17
C ASN A 172 -9.19 9.46 20.43
N GLN A 173 -10.36 8.83 20.26
CA GLN A 173 -11.64 9.47 20.59
C GLN A 173 -12.07 9.17 22.03
N ASN A 174 -11.78 7.97 22.53
CA ASN A 174 -12.14 7.52 23.87
C ASN A 174 -11.09 6.55 24.39
N PHE A 175 -10.16 7.06 25.19
CA PHE A 175 -9.06 6.28 25.71
C PHE A 175 -9.56 5.25 26.75
N ARG A 176 -9.27 3.97 26.51
CA ARG A 176 -9.51 2.88 27.46
C ARG A 176 -8.30 1.95 27.48
N LYS A 177 -7.76 1.65 28.67
CA LYS A 177 -6.60 0.75 28.86
C LYS A 177 -6.79 -0.61 28.17
N LYS A 178 -8.00 -1.16 28.22
CA LYS A 178 -8.37 -2.41 27.54
C LYS A 178 -8.17 -2.34 26.02
N TYR A 179 -8.58 -1.26 25.38
CA TYR A 179 -8.42 -1.09 23.94
C TYR A 179 -6.96 -0.81 23.55
N LEU A 180 -6.19 -0.20 24.44
CA LEU A 180 -4.75 -0.01 24.25
C LEU A 180 -4.04 -1.35 24.23
N PHE A 181 -4.40 -2.26 25.16
CA PHE A 181 -3.88 -3.62 25.16
C PHE A 181 -4.20 -4.35 23.83
N TYR A 182 -5.45 -4.28 23.36
CA TYR A 182 -5.82 -4.86 22.05
C TYR A 182 -5.02 -4.27 20.90
N PHE A 183 -4.82 -2.96 20.89
CA PHE A 183 -4.06 -2.28 19.84
C PHE A 183 -2.58 -2.70 19.86
N LEU A 184 -1.94 -2.74 21.03
CA LEU A 184 -0.56 -3.19 21.17
C LEU A 184 -0.39 -4.65 20.76
N PHE A 185 -1.34 -5.51 21.10
CA PHE A 185 -1.35 -6.91 20.63
C PHE A 185 -1.43 -6.98 19.10
N ILE A 186 -2.30 -6.19 18.48
CA ILE A 186 -2.41 -6.14 17.02
C ILE A 186 -1.09 -5.67 16.37
N CYS A 187 -0.42 -4.66 16.94
CA CYS A 187 0.89 -4.21 16.47
C CYS A 187 2.00 -5.26 16.66
N LEU A 188 1.85 -6.18 17.60
CA LEU A 188 2.81 -7.27 17.85
C LEU A 188 2.71 -8.38 16.79
N ILE A 189 1.53 -8.63 16.21
CA ILE A 189 1.33 -9.73 15.26
C ILE A 189 2.28 -9.65 14.05
N PRO A 190 2.40 -8.53 13.31
CA PRO A 190 3.32 -8.47 12.17
C PRO A 190 4.78 -8.74 12.54
N ILE A 191 5.19 -8.44 13.78
CA ILE A 191 6.53 -8.71 14.30
C ILE A 191 6.71 -10.21 14.53
N LEU A 192 5.75 -10.86 15.21
CA LEU A 192 5.76 -12.30 15.44
C LEU A 192 5.80 -13.12 14.14
N LEU A 193 5.13 -12.61 13.10
CA LEU A 193 5.05 -13.26 11.80
C LEU A 193 6.17 -12.84 10.82
N ILE A 194 7.08 -11.96 11.24
CA ILE A 194 8.14 -11.40 10.37
C ILE A 194 7.55 -10.73 9.10
N SER A 195 6.31 -10.25 9.17
CA SER A 195 5.58 -9.68 8.04
C SER A 195 5.79 -8.16 7.95
N ARG A 196 6.95 -7.77 7.41
CA ARG A 196 7.33 -6.36 7.22
C ARG A 196 6.30 -5.55 6.42
N GLN A 197 5.74 -6.16 5.38
CA GLN A 197 4.74 -5.51 4.53
C GLN A 197 3.47 -5.14 5.31
N ILE A 198 2.94 -6.05 6.13
CA ILE A 198 1.76 -5.79 6.95
C ILE A 198 2.07 -4.73 8.03
N ALA A 199 3.25 -4.81 8.67
CA ALA A 199 3.67 -3.81 9.65
C ALA A 199 3.72 -2.39 9.06
N ILE A 200 4.40 -2.23 7.92
CA ILE A 200 4.52 -0.94 7.22
C ILE A 200 3.14 -0.44 6.78
N THR A 201 2.30 -1.33 6.25
CA THR A 201 0.94 -0.99 5.83
C THR A 201 0.11 -0.45 6.99
N LEU A 202 0.13 -1.13 8.14
CA LEU A 202 -0.58 -0.71 9.35
C LEU A 202 -0.11 0.66 9.84
N VAL A 203 1.22 0.87 9.92
CA VAL A 203 1.80 2.14 10.36
C VAL A 203 1.40 3.28 9.42
N VAL A 204 1.50 3.08 8.10
CA VAL A 204 1.12 4.09 7.11
C VAL A 204 -0.37 4.44 7.23
N GLN A 205 -1.25 3.44 7.37
CA GLN A 205 -2.68 3.66 7.56
C GLN A 205 -2.98 4.44 8.84
N ILE A 206 -2.34 4.10 9.96
CA ILE A 206 -2.44 4.81 11.24
C ILE A 206 -2.03 6.28 11.09
N LEU A 207 -0.90 6.55 10.43
CA LEU A 207 -0.41 7.91 10.20
C LEU A 207 -1.39 8.73 9.35
N ILE A 208 -1.95 8.13 8.29
CA ILE A 208 -2.94 8.80 7.44
C ILE A 208 -4.22 9.08 8.25
N ILE A 209 -4.74 8.11 9.01
CA ILE A 209 -5.92 8.31 9.85
C ILE A 209 -5.67 9.38 10.91
N HIS A 210 -4.50 9.39 11.54
CA HIS A 210 -4.13 10.44 12.49
C HIS A 210 -4.21 11.83 11.85
N HIS A 211 -3.62 11.97 10.66
CA HIS A 211 -3.64 13.22 9.89
C HIS A 211 -5.08 13.67 9.56
N LEU A 212 -5.96 12.74 9.18
CA LEU A 212 -7.32 13.04 8.73
C LEU A 212 -8.33 13.28 9.86
N SER A 213 -8.11 12.69 11.03
CA SER A 213 -9.12 12.64 12.10
C SER A 213 -8.76 13.37 13.38
N ILE A 214 -7.48 13.51 13.72
CA ILE A 214 -7.03 14.04 15.02
C ILE A 214 -6.32 15.37 14.81
N LYS A 215 -5.10 15.32 14.27
CA LYS A 215 -4.25 16.49 14.09
C LYS A 215 -3.48 16.35 12.80
N ARG A 216 -3.43 17.43 12.03
CA ARG A 216 -2.58 17.47 10.84
C ARG A 216 -1.13 17.29 11.27
N ILE A 217 -0.52 16.22 10.79
CA ILE A 217 0.91 15.97 10.99
C ILE A 217 1.67 17.12 10.32
N ASN A 218 2.58 17.73 11.07
CA ASN A 218 3.54 18.64 10.49
C ASN A 218 4.59 17.78 9.77
N PHE A 219 4.60 17.81 8.44
CA PHE A 219 5.50 16.98 7.62
C PHE A 219 6.98 17.22 7.92
N ILE A 220 7.37 18.40 8.41
CA ILE A 220 8.75 18.67 8.86
C ILE A 220 9.12 17.81 10.08
N LYS A 221 8.22 17.74 11.08
CA LYS A 221 8.39 16.86 12.25
C LYS A 221 8.18 15.38 11.91
N GLY A 222 7.39 15.09 10.87
CA GLY A 222 7.24 13.73 10.33
C GLY A 222 8.52 13.23 9.65
N GLY A 223 9.26 14.13 8.99
CA GLY A 223 10.54 13.83 8.34
C GLY A 223 11.61 13.33 9.31
N SER A 224 11.70 13.91 10.51
CA SER A 224 12.65 13.43 11.53
C SER A 224 12.30 12.02 12.03
N ILE A 225 11.02 11.71 12.21
CA ILE A 225 10.56 10.36 12.56
C ILE A 225 10.87 9.37 11.42
N ALA A 226 10.62 9.77 10.17
CA ALA A 226 10.97 8.94 9.01
C ALA A 226 12.47 8.65 8.94
N LEU A 227 13.32 9.64 9.24
CA LEU A 227 14.77 9.47 9.28
C LEU A 227 15.20 8.48 10.38
N ILE A 228 14.61 8.56 11.57
CA ILE A 228 14.82 7.58 12.64
C ILE A 228 14.40 6.18 12.19
N CYS A 229 13.24 6.04 11.53
CA CYS A 229 12.78 4.77 11.00
C CYS A 229 13.73 4.19 9.94
N ILE A 230 14.30 5.02 9.06
CA ILE A 230 15.29 4.61 8.05
C ILE A 230 16.55 4.04 8.73
N VAL A 231 17.05 4.72 9.77
CA VAL A 231 18.21 4.25 10.53
C VAL A 231 17.90 2.92 11.23
N LEU A 232 16.76 2.81 11.91
CA LEU A 232 16.32 1.57 12.57
C LEU A 232 16.14 0.42 11.57
N PHE A 233 15.62 0.70 10.39
CA PHE A 233 15.46 -0.28 9.32
C PHE A 233 16.82 -0.78 8.82
N GLY A 234 17.81 0.11 8.69
CA GLY A 234 19.20 -0.25 8.38
C GLY A 234 19.83 -1.16 9.41
N ILE A 235 19.70 -0.81 10.69
CA ILE A 235 20.22 -1.62 11.80
C ILE A 235 19.62 -3.02 11.75
N ALA A 236 18.29 -3.12 11.63
CA ALA A 236 17.59 -4.41 11.55
C ALA A 236 17.99 -5.22 10.30
N GLY A 237 18.15 -4.55 9.15
CA GLY A 237 18.60 -5.18 7.91
C GLY A 237 20.01 -5.76 8.02
N ASN A 238 20.91 -5.02 8.65
CA ASN A 238 22.29 -5.44 8.88
C ASN A 238 22.41 -6.57 9.89
N ILE A 239 21.61 -6.57 10.96
CA ILE A 239 21.58 -7.70 11.92
C ILE A 239 21.19 -9.00 11.21
N ARG A 240 20.27 -8.93 10.24
CA ARG A 240 19.81 -10.11 9.50
C ARG A 240 20.83 -10.60 8.45
N THR A 241 21.48 -9.66 7.77
CA THR A 241 22.20 -9.97 6.51
C THR A 241 23.71 -9.86 6.69
N GLY A 242 24.18 -8.97 7.56
CA GLY A 242 25.56 -8.47 7.58
C GLY A 242 25.76 -7.32 6.59
N LEU A 243 26.59 -6.34 6.96
CA LEU A 243 26.87 -5.17 6.11
C LEU A 243 27.58 -5.59 4.81
N ASP A 244 28.62 -6.42 4.90
CA ASP A 244 29.40 -6.84 3.74
C ASP A 244 28.56 -7.67 2.76
N ASN A 245 27.74 -8.58 3.27
CA ASN A 245 26.79 -9.34 2.47
C ASN A 245 25.77 -8.42 1.78
N PHE A 246 25.27 -7.39 2.47
CA PHE A 246 24.39 -6.41 1.85
C PHE A 246 25.09 -5.67 0.70
N LEU A 247 26.32 -5.16 0.91
CA LEU A 247 27.07 -4.45 -0.13
C LEU A 247 27.35 -5.33 -1.35
N ASN A 248 27.70 -6.59 -1.12
CA ASN A 248 27.91 -7.59 -2.18
C ASN A 248 26.62 -7.88 -2.95
N VAL A 249 25.49 -8.03 -2.24
CA VAL A 249 24.19 -8.30 -2.84
C VAL A 249 23.64 -7.09 -3.60
N ALA A 250 23.79 -5.89 -3.04
CA ALA A 250 23.30 -4.62 -3.59
C ALA A 250 24.18 -4.09 -4.73
N LYS A 251 25.43 -4.56 -4.84
CA LYS A 251 26.40 -4.11 -5.85
C LYS A 251 26.50 -2.58 -5.91
N MET A 252 26.73 -1.97 -4.75
CA MET A 252 26.85 -0.53 -4.62
C MET A 252 28.09 -0.02 -5.36
N SER A 253 27.97 1.10 -6.05
CA SER A 253 29.07 1.74 -6.79
C SER A 253 30.17 2.25 -5.85
N ASN A 254 29.79 2.64 -4.62
CA ASN A 254 30.72 2.96 -3.53
C ASN A 254 30.67 1.83 -2.50
N GLN A 255 31.82 1.22 -2.19
CA GLN A 255 31.94 0.13 -1.21
C GLN A 255 32.31 0.64 0.20
N ASN A 256 32.79 1.88 0.33
CA ASN A 256 33.13 2.48 1.62
C ASN A 256 31.90 3.11 2.27
N ILE A 257 30.97 2.26 2.73
CA ILE A 257 29.72 2.68 3.36
C ILE A 257 29.78 2.35 4.86
N SER A 258 29.55 3.35 5.71
CA SER A 258 29.48 3.14 7.16
C SER A 258 28.19 2.42 7.58
N TYR A 259 28.20 1.83 8.78
CA TYR A 259 27.03 1.16 9.33
C TYR A 259 25.80 2.08 9.45
N PHE A 260 26.01 3.37 9.73
CA PHE A 260 24.91 4.34 9.82
C PHE A 260 24.32 4.66 8.44
N GLU A 261 25.17 4.86 7.44
CA GLU A 261 24.76 5.14 6.05
C GLU A 261 24.06 3.96 5.40
N SER A 262 24.39 2.72 5.81
CA SER A 262 23.77 1.51 5.26
C SER A 262 22.24 1.51 5.34
N GLY A 263 21.63 2.13 6.36
CA GLY A 263 20.18 2.22 6.47
C GLY A 263 19.54 3.06 5.38
N PHE A 264 20.20 4.16 5.00
CA PHE A 264 19.81 4.94 3.84
C PHE A 264 19.89 4.08 2.57
N TYR A 265 20.98 3.34 2.38
CA TYR A 265 21.17 2.50 1.21
C TYR A 265 20.19 1.33 1.12
N TRP A 266 19.82 0.72 2.24
CA TRP A 266 18.74 -0.26 2.26
C TRP A 266 17.45 0.34 1.71
N VAL A 267 16.99 1.45 2.28
CA VAL A 267 15.74 2.11 1.85
C VAL A 267 15.85 2.59 0.40
N TYR A 268 16.98 3.15 0.02
CA TYR A 268 17.29 3.54 -1.36
C TYR A 268 17.12 2.37 -2.31
N MET A 269 17.75 1.22 -2.04
CA MET A 269 17.66 0.03 -2.89
C MET A 269 16.23 -0.51 -2.96
N TYR A 270 15.49 -0.57 -1.85
CA TYR A 270 14.08 -0.98 -1.88
C TYR A 270 13.20 -0.04 -2.73
N LEU A 271 13.49 1.27 -2.73
CA LEU A 271 12.78 2.24 -3.56
C LEU A 271 13.16 2.10 -5.04
N THR A 272 14.45 2.09 -5.36
CA THR A 272 14.95 2.18 -6.75
C THR A 272 14.95 0.84 -7.49
N MET A 273 15.10 -0.30 -6.80
CA MET A 273 15.05 -1.62 -7.45
C MET A 273 13.68 -1.93 -8.05
N SER A 274 12.60 -1.33 -7.52
CA SER A 274 11.28 -1.43 -8.14
C SER A 274 11.29 -0.91 -9.59
N LEU A 275 11.94 0.22 -9.83
CA LEU A 275 12.10 0.81 -11.16
C LEU A 275 13.11 0.04 -12.01
N ALA A 276 14.16 -0.52 -11.42
CA ALA A 276 15.11 -1.37 -12.13
C ALA A 276 14.44 -2.64 -12.67
N ASN A 277 13.63 -3.30 -11.83
CA ASN A 277 12.86 -4.48 -12.17
C ASN A 277 11.82 -4.17 -13.27
N VAL A 278 11.12 -3.04 -13.17
CA VAL A 278 10.18 -2.60 -14.22
C VAL A 278 10.89 -2.27 -15.53
N ASN A 279 12.04 -1.58 -15.48
CA ASN A 279 12.83 -1.29 -16.67
C ASN A 279 13.27 -2.59 -17.35
N ASN A 280 13.81 -3.54 -16.58
CA ASN A 280 14.23 -4.84 -17.09
C ASN A 280 13.05 -5.61 -17.73
N LEU A 281 11.89 -5.63 -17.07
CA LEU A 281 10.67 -6.25 -17.59
C LEU A 281 10.25 -5.68 -18.94
N PHE A 282 10.27 -4.35 -19.09
CA PHE A 282 9.82 -3.70 -20.32
C PHE A 282 10.81 -3.87 -21.48
N THR A 283 12.10 -4.08 -21.19
CA THR A 283 13.15 -4.05 -22.21
C THR A 283 13.64 -5.42 -22.64
N ASN A 284 13.96 -6.27 -21.67
CA ASN A 284 14.85 -7.40 -21.89
C ASN A 284 14.10 -8.73 -21.95
N ILE A 285 12.78 -8.72 -21.72
CA ILE A 285 12.04 -9.95 -21.47
C ILE A 285 10.90 -10.09 -22.47
N SER A 286 10.95 -11.19 -23.20
CA SER A 286 9.82 -11.72 -23.98
C SER A 286 9.20 -12.85 -23.19
N PHE A 287 7.88 -12.80 -23.00
CA PHE A 287 7.13 -13.85 -22.34
C PHE A 287 5.71 -13.90 -22.92
N ASP A 288 5.05 -15.04 -22.75
CA ASP A 288 3.64 -15.17 -23.07
C ASP A 288 2.80 -14.59 -21.93
N TYR A 289 1.81 -13.78 -22.31
CA TYR A 289 0.91 -13.17 -21.35
C TYR A 289 0.13 -14.25 -20.59
N THR A 290 0.00 -14.08 -19.27
CA THR A 290 -0.71 -15.09 -18.45
C THR A 290 -2.21 -14.83 -18.34
N PHE A 291 -2.72 -13.81 -19.05
CA PHE A 291 -4.15 -13.49 -19.22
C PHE A 291 -4.96 -13.46 -17.92
N GLY A 292 -4.40 -12.84 -16.88
CA GLY A 292 -5.08 -12.61 -15.60
C GLY A 292 -4.75 -13.63 -14.50
N LYS A 293 -3.96 -14.67 -14.79
CA LYS A 293 -3.56 -15.68 -13.80
C LYS A 293 -2.84 -15.03 -12.61
N ASN A 294 -1.88 -14.14 -12.83
CA ASN A 294 -1.13 -13.54 -11.71
C ASN A 294 -1.98 -12.55 -10.90
N ILE A 295 -2.80 -11.73 -11.56
CA ILE A 295 -3.76 -10.83 -10.89
C ILE A 295 -4.71 -11.62 -9.99
N LEU A 296 -5.33 -12.66 -10.55
CA LEU A 296 -6.29 -13.48 -9.80
C LEU A 296 -5.62 -14.24 -8.67
N SER A 297 -4.39 -14.74 -8.87
CA SER A 297 -3.63 -15.39 -7.80
C SER A 297 -3.29 -14.49 -6.62
N SER A 298 -3.11 -13.18 -6.86
CA SER A 298 -2.80 -12.20 -5.82
C SER A 298 -4.05 -11.69 -5.10
N PHE A 299 -5.17 -11.66 -5.82
CA PHE A 299 -6.43 -11.09 -5.35
C PHE A 299 -7.36 -12.11 -4.70
N LEU A 300 -7.41 -13.34 -5.23
CA LEU A 300 -8.28 -14.39 -4.74
C LEU A 300 -7.60 -15.21 -3.65
N PRO A 301 -8.40 -15.85 -2.78
CA PRO A 301 -7.83 -16.79 -1.84
C PRO A 301 -7.26 -18.03 -2.54
N THR A 302 -6.17 -18.57 -1.99
CA THR A 302 -5.39 -19.66 -2.60
C THR A 302 -6.21 -20.91 -2.93
N ILE A 303 -7.22 -21.24 -2.12
CA ILE A 303 -8.11 -22.39 -2.38
C ILE A 303 -8.84 -22.22 -3.73
N VAL A 304 -9.23 -21.00 -4.07
CA VAL A 304 -9.90 -20.70 -5.34
C VAL A 304 -8.90 -20.75 -6.50
N THR A 305 -7.68 -20.26 -6.28
CA THR A 305 -6.66 -20.18 -7.34
C THR A 305 -6.12 -21.54 -7.69
N ASP A 306 -5.96 -22.43 -6.71
CA ASP A 306 -5.46 -23.79 -6.93
C ASP A 306 -6.45 -24.62 -7.76
N VAL A 307 -7.76 -24.47 -7.48
CA VAL A 307 -8.82 -25.12 -8.26
C VAL A 307 -8.88 -24.63 -9.71
N ILE A 308 -8.64 -23.34 -9.95
CA ILE A 308 -8.78 -22.75 -11.29
C ILE A 308 -7.52 -22.97 -12.14
N TYR A 309 -6.33 -22.86 -11.55
CA TYR A 309 -5.09 -22.69 -12.30
C TYR A 309 -4.02 -23.77 -12.07
N ASN A 310 -4.22 -24.75 -11.16
CA ASN A 310 -3.20 -25.73 -10.77
C ASN A 310 -1.82 -25.06 -10.60
N ALA A 311 -1.79 -23.99 -9.82
CA ALA A 311 -0.91 -22.86 -10.10
C ALA A 311 0.55 -23.08 -9.66
N GLU A 312 1.41 -23.45 -10.60
CA GLU A 312 2.79 -22.94 -10.57
C GLU A 312 2.74 -21.46 -10.97
N LEU A 313 3.08 -20.58 -10.03
CA LEU A 313 3.25 -19.16 -10.31
C LEU A 313 4.48 -18.96 -11.20
N SER A 314 4.37 -18.02 -12.14
CA SER A 314 5.49 -17.67 -13.01
C SER A 314 6.68 -17.27 -12.14
N ALA A 315 7.82 -17.94 -12.31
CA ALA A 315 9.05 -17.56 -11.63
C ALA A 315 9.33 -16.07 -11.90
N PRO A 316 9.87 -15.31 -10.93
CA PRO A 316 10.03 -13.86 -11.07
C PRO A 316 11.25 -13.53 -11.97
N TYR A 317 11.17 -13.93 -13.24
CA TYR A 317 12.21 -13.78 -14.27
C TYR A 317 12.55 -12.30 -14.57
N PHE A 318 11.72 -11.38 -14.10
CA PHE A 318 11.88 -9.95 -14.30
C PHE A 318 12.77 -9.25 -13.27
N LEU A 319 13.12 -9.94 -12.18
CA LEU A 319 13.99 -9.37 -11.17
C LEU A 319 15.41 -9.22 -11.72
N VAL A 320 15.98 -8.03 -11.53
CA VAL A 320 17.40 -7.76 -11.82
C VAL A 320 18.29 -8.48 -10.79
N SER A 321 17.80 -8.65 -9.56
CA SER A 321 18.44 -9.41 -8.51
C SER A 321 17.39 -10.18 -7.69
N PRO A 322 17.59 -11.47 -7.42
CA PRO A 322 16.65 -12.28 -6.63
C PRO A 322 16.49 -11.78 -5.19
N ASN A 323 17.45 -10.99 -4.70
CA ASN A 323 17.42 -10.44 -3.34
C ASN A 323 16.51 -9.21 -3.18
N PHE A 324 16.10 -8.58 -4.29
CA PHE A 324 15.25 -7.40 -4.30
C PHE A 324 13.96 -7.67 -5.07
N THR A 325 13.00 -8.30 -4.40
CA THR A 325 11.74 -8.78 -4.99
C THR A 325 10.66 -7.71 -5.18
N VAL A 326 10.95 -6.46 -4.84
CA VAL A 326 10.01 -5.34 -4.97
C VAL A 326 9.69 -5.10 -6.43
N SER A 327 8.40 -5.07 -6.79
CA SER A 327 7.98 -5.17 -8.19
C SER A 327 7.03 -4.07 -8.65
N SER A 328 6.72 -3.04 -7.86
CA SER A 328 5.75 -2.00 -8.25
C SER A 328 4.34 -2.55 -8.53
N PHE A 329 3.35 -1.66 -8.61
CA PHE A 329 2.00 -2.01 -9.03
C PHE A 329 1.92 -2.43 -10.51
N MET A 330 2.93 -2.08 -11.31
CA MET A 330 2.88 -2.25 -12.77
C MET A 330 3.14 -3.69 -13.23
N VAL A 331 3.94 -4.45 -12.49
CA VAL A 331 4.49 -5.72 -12.97
C VAL A 331 3.41 -6.78 -13.20
N THR A 332 2.56 -7.06 -12.22
CA THR A 332 1.56 -8.14 -12.31
C THR A 332 0.63 -7.93 -13.51
N THR A 333 0.11 -6.71 -13.67
CA THR A 333 -0.80 -6.38 -14.78
C THR A 333 -0.09 -6.38 -16.13
N PHE A 334 1.18 -5.96 -16.18
CA PHE A 334 1.95 -6.03 -17.42
C PHE A 334 2.25 -7.47 -17.83
N ILE A 335 2.57 -8.36 -16.87
CA ILE A 335 2.78 -9.78 -17.17
C ILE A 335 1.49 -10.43 -17.69
N ASP A 336 0.34 -9.99 -17.20
CA ASP A 336 -0.94 -10.59 -17.58
C ASP A 336 -1.50 -10.08 -18.91
N PHE A 337 -1.29 -8.81 -19.24
CA PHE A 337 -1.99 -8.16 -20.35
C PHE A 337 -1.14 -7.14 -21.12
N GLY A 338 0.16 -7.08 -20.86
CA GLY A 338 1.10 -6.15 -21.49
C GLY A 338 0.79 -4.68 -21.20
N ILE A 339 1.36 -3.80 -22.04
CA ILE A 339 1.20 -2.35 -21.88
C ILE A 339 -0.26 -1.89 -22.03
N VAL A 340 -1.05 -2.58 -22.87
CA VAL A 340 -2.46 -2.24 -23.10
C VAL A 340 -3.27 -2.47 -21.82
N GLY A 341 -3.16 -3.66 -21.22
CA GLY A 341 -3.87 -3.95 -19.97
C GLY A 341 -3.38 -3.08 -18.80
N LEU A 342 -2.07 -2.83 -18.70
CA LEU A 342 -1.53 -1.92 -17.70
C LEU A 342 -2.09 -0.49 -17.86
N THR A 343 -2.21 0.00 -19.10
CA THR A 343 -2.79 1.32 -19.40
C THR A 343 -4.27 1.37 -19.00
N ILE A 344 -5.06 0.35 -19.34
CA ILE A 344 -6.48 0.28 -18.96
C ILE A 344 -6.64 0.19 -17.44
N TYR A 345 -5.84 -0.65 -16.77
CA TYR A 345 -5.86 -0.79 -15.33
C TYR A 345 -5.55 0.52 -14.61
N THR A 346 -4.51 1.24 -15.05
CA THR A 346 -4.14 2.54 -14.48
C THR A 346 -5.19 3.63 -14.73
N PHE A 347 -5.89 3.59 -15.87
CA PHE A 347 -7.06 4.44 -16.12
C PHE A 347 -8.15 4.19 -15.06
N LEU A 348 -8.51 2.91 -14.85
CA LEU A 348 -9.50 2.49 -13.85
C LEU A 348 -9.07 2.89 -12.43
N LEU A 349 -7.78 2.75 -12.11
CA LEU A 349 -7.22 3.20 -10.84
C LEU A 349 -7.40 4.71 -10.65
N GLY A 350 -7.19 5.51 -11.70
CA GLY A 350 -7.46 6.95 -11.72
C GLY A 350 -8.95 7.27 -11.49
N LEU A 351 -9.85 6.56 -12.18
CA LEU A 351 -11.30 6.70 -12.01
C LEU A 351 -11.72 6.43 -10.55
N ILE A 352 -11.32 5.28 -10.00
CA ILE A 352 -11.64 4.85 -8.63
C ILE A 352 -11.07 5.84 -7.63
N SER A 353 -9.84 6.31 -7.84
CA SER A 353 -9.20 7.32 -6.98
C SER A 353 -10.04 8.59 -6.90
N CYS A 354 -10.50 9.10 -8.04
CA CYS A 354 -11.34 10.29 -8.05
C CYS A 354 -12.68 10.05 -7.33
N ILE A 355 -13.34 8.92 -7.55
CA ILE A 355 -14.59 8.55 -6.86
C ILE A 355 -14.40 8.49 -5.34
N VAL A 356 -13.33 7.83 -4.88
CA VAL A 356 -13.02 7.68 -3.45
C VAL A 356 -12.72 9.03 -2.79
N TYR A 357 -11.89 9.88 -3.42
CA TYR A 357 -11.63 11.24 -2.92
C TYR A 357 -12.93 12.04 -2.78
N HIS A 358 -13.81 11.94 -3.76
CA HIS A 358 -15.08 12.65 -3.77
C HIS A 358 -16.05 12.17 -2.70
N ASN A 359 -16.21 10.86 -2.55
CA ASN A 359 -17.01 10.29 -1.48
C ASN A 359 -16.50 10.75 -0.11
N TYR A 360 -15.19 10.85 0.10
CA TYR A 360 -14.64 11.38 1.34
C TYR A 360 -14.97 12.86 1.58
N ILE A 361 -14.86 13.71 0.55
CA ILE A 361 -15.09 15.16 0.69
C ILE A 361 -16.57 15.48 0.86
N PHE A 362 -17.44 14.86 0.05
CA PHE A 362 -18.86 15.19 -0.04
C PHE A 362 -19.73 14.33 0.88
N ASN A 363 -19.38 13.06 1.11
CA ASN A 363 -20.05 12.18 2.05
C ASN A 363 -19.10 11.85 3.22
N LYS A 364 -19.01 12.77 4.18
CA LYS A 364 -18.04 12.76 5.30
C LYS A 364 -18.31 11.68 6.37
N SER A 365 -18.63 10.46 5.97
CA SER A 365 -18.76 9.32 6.88
C SER A 365 -17.40 8.76 7.29
N ILE A 366 -17.39 7.99 8.38
CA ILE A 366 -16.17 7.36 8.88
C ILE A 366 -15.74 6.25 7.92
N ARG A 367 -16.68 5.49 7.36
CA ARG A 367 -16.40 4.54 6.29
C ARG A 367 -15.61 5.17 5.15
N ASN A 368 -16.10 6.29 4.60
CA ASN A 368 -15.44 6.93 3.46
C ASN A 368 -14.07 7.50 3.83
N MET A 369 -13.86 7.91 5.10
CA MET A 369 -12.55 8.30 5.59
C MET A 369 -11.56 7.11 5.62
N PHE A 370 -12.01 5.93 6.07
CA PHE A 370 -11.18 4.72 6.08
C PHE A 370 -10.90 4.22 4.65
N VAL A 371 -11.91 4.16 3.78
CA VAL A 371 -11.73 3.85 2.35
C VAL A 371 -10.73 4.81 1.71
N TYR A 372 -10.83 6.11 2.00
CA TYR A 372 -9.90 7.13 1.52
C TYR A 372 -8.48 6.94 2.07
N ALA A 373 -8.34 6.63 3.36
CA ALA A 373 -7.04 6.40 3.98
C ALA A 373 -6.32 5.19 3.39
N THR A 374 -7.05 4.10 3.14
CA THR A 374 -6.51 2.90 2.50
C THR A 374 -6.16 3.16 1.04
N MET A 375 -6.99 3.89 0.29
CA MET A 375 -6.65 4.29 -1.08
C MET A 375 -5.41 5.19 -1.14
N LEU A 376 -5.26 6.13 -0.19
CA LEU A 376 -4.04 6.92 -0.05
C LEU A 376 -2.82 6.04 0.22
N GLN A 377 -2.94 5.05 1.11
CA GLN A 377 -1.85 4.10 1.40
C GLN A 377 -1.48 3.27 0.15
N ILE A 378 -2.46 2.76 -0.59
CA ILE A 378 -2.24 2.01 -1.83
C ILE A 378 -1.43 2.85 -2.82
N LEU A 379 -1.84 4.10 -3.08
CA LEU A 379 -1.11 4.97 -4.01
C LEU A 379 0.25 5.40 -3.48
N LEU A 380 0.36 5.67 -2.17
CA LEU A 380 1.61 6.06 -1.52
C LEU A 380 2.66 4.96 -1.63
N MET A 381 2.24 3.71 -1.51
CA MET A 381 3.11 2.52 -1.55
C MET A 381 3.08 1.80 -2.90
N SER A 382 2.56 2.44 -3.95
CA SER A 382 2.38 1.82 -5.28
C SER A 382 3.70 1.41 -5.96
N PHE A 383 4.82 1.97 -5.53
CA PHE A 383 6.15 1.53 -5.99
C PHE A 383 6.56 0.17 -5.42
N PHE A 384 5.96 -0.26 -4.30
CA PHE A 384 6.40 -1.45 -3.60
C PHE A 384 5.77 -2.71 -4.22
N VAL A 385 4.45 -2.75 -4.25
CA VAL A 385 3.65 -3.84 -4.82
C VAL A 385 2.28 -3.30 -5.21
N ASP A 386 1.54 -4.05 -6.02
CA ASP A 386 0.13 -3.76 -6.27
C ASP A 386 -0.73 -4.05 -5.03
N PHE A 387 -0.84 -3.07 -4.13
CA PHE A 387 -1.68 -3.19 -2.95
C PHE A 387 -3.19 -3.16 -3.24
N LEU A 388 -3.62 -2.73 -4.42
CA LEU A 388 -5.04 -2.78 -4.78
C LEU A 388 -5.47 -4.21 -5.11
N LEU A 389 -4.56 -4.99 -5.71
CA LEU A 389 -4.81 -6.39 -6.06
C LEU A 389 -4.29 -7.38 -5.01
N TYR A 390 -3.60 -6.90 -3.97
CA TYR A 390 -3.15 -7.73 -2.86
C TYR A 390 -4.28 -7.98 -1.84
N LEU A 391 -4.69 -9.24 -1.69
CA LEU A 391 -5.83 -9.65 -0.86
C LEU A 391 -5.84 -9.03 0.57
N PRO A 392 -4.74 -9.04 1.36
CA PRO A 392 -4.73 -8.40 2.68
C PRO A 392 -5.04 -6.90 2.69
N VAL A 393 -4.83 -6.18 1.60
CA VAL A 393 -5.15 -4.74 1.53
C VAL A 393 -6.50 -4.50 0.85
N SER A 394 -6.74 -5.15 -0.28
CA SER A 394 -7.97 -4.99 -1.05
C SER A 394 -9.21 -5.42 -0.26
N PHE A 395 -9.13 -6.51 0.52
CA PHE A 395 -10.26 -7.04 1.28
C PHE A 395 -10.65 -6.15 2.48
N GLN A 396 -9.83 -5.17 2.85
CA GLN A 396 -10.21 -4.17 3.85
C GLN A 396 -11.42 -3.34 3.42
N PHE A 397 -11.58 -3.10 2.11
CA PHE A 397 -12.76 -2.39 1.61
C PHE A 397 -14.04 -3.14 1.98
N PHE A 398 -14.05 -4.47 1.86
CA PHE A 398 -15.18 -5.30 2.29
C PHE A 398 -15.49 -5.09 3.78
N TRP A 399 -14.48 -5.13 4.66
CA TRP A 399 -14.67 -4.89 6.09
C TRP A 399 -15.21 -3.49 6.42
N TYR A 400 -14.76 -2.46 5.71
CA TYR A 400 -15.30 -1.10 5.87
C TYR A 400 -16.78 -1.04 5.52
N TYR A 401 -17.20 -1.65 4.41
CA TYR A 401 -18.61 -1.64 4.00
C TYR A 401 -19.49 -2.50 4.91
N LEU A 402 -18.98 -3.63 5.40
CA LEU A 402 -19.70 -4.53 6.28
C LEU A 402 -19.94 -3.92 7.67
N PHE A 403 -18.89 -3.36 8.29
CA PHE A 403 -18.93 -2.95 9.70
C PHE A 403 -19.09 -1.44 9.92
N LEU A 404 -18.64 -0.58 8.99
CA LEU A 404 -18.78 0.88 9.13
C LEU A 404 -20.00 1.36 8.34
N ARG A 405 -21.21 1.17 8.87
CA ARG A 405 -22.45 1.62 8.20
C ARG A 405 -22.65 3.14 8.30
N ASP A 406 -23.14 3.75 7.22
CA ASP A 406 -23.51 5.16 7.17
C ASP A 406 -24.90 5.43 7.79
N ASN A 407 -25.04 6.56 8.50
CA ASN A 407 -26.26 7.01 9.19
C ASN A 407 -27.55 7.00 8.35
N LYS A 408 -27.46 7.02 7.00
CA LYS A 408 -28.62 7.06 6.11
C LYS A 408 -29.50 5.79 6.19
N THR A 409 -28.95 4.68 6.67
CA THR A 409 -29.64 3.37 6.71
C THR A 409 -30.32 3.05 8.03
N LEU A 410 -30.06 3.84 9.09
CA LEU A 410 -30.60 3.59 10.42
C LEU A 410 -31.71 4.60 10.72
N ASN A 411 -32.96 4.12 10.69
CA ASN A 411 -34.11 4.86 11.22
C ASN A 411 -33.77 5.35 12.64
N GLN A 412 -33.84 6.66 12.85
CA GLN A 412 -33.39 7.36 14.06
C GLN A 412 -34.06 6.89 15.37
N LYS A 413 -35.12 6.06 15.30
CA LYS A 413 -35.90 5.60 16.47
C LYS A 413 -35.28 4.47 17.29
N VAL A 414 -34.24 3.75 16.83
CA VAL A 414 -33.72 2.55 17.53
C VAL A 414 -32.47 2.82 18.39
N LEU A 415 -31.96 4.06 18.41
CA LEU A 415 -30.55 4.31 18.70
C LEU A 415 -30.12 4.50 20.17
N TYR A 416 -30.98 4.31 21.18
CA TYR A 416 -30.63 4.77 22.53
C TYR A 416 -29.90 3.78 23.45
N ASN A 417 -29.96 2.45 23.25
CA ASN A 417 -29.48 1.53 24.31
C ASN A 417 -28.23 0.68 23.99
N ASN A 418 -27.87 0.45 22.71
CA ASN A 418 -26.86 -0.59 22.37
C ASN A 418 -25.58 -0.13 21.64
N PHE A 419 -25.44 1.17 21.32
CA PHE A 419 -24.31 1.66 20.53
C PHE A 419 -23.40 2.61 21.31
N ILE A 420 -22.10 2.56 21.02
CA ILE A 420 -21.14 3.54 21.53
C ILE A 420 -21.33 4.82 20.72
N ASN A 421 -22.07 5.79 21.28
CA ASN A 421 -22.26 7.09 20.65
C ASN A 421 -21.06 7.99 20.97
N ILE A 422 -20.03 7.97 20.11
CA ILE A 422 -18.85 8.82 20.26
C ILE A 422 -19.23 10.22 19.73
N LYS A 423 -19.65 11.11 20.63
CA LYS A 423 -19.80 12.55 20.34
C LYS A 423 -18.42 13.20 20.37
N LYS A 424 -18.16 14.12 19.42
CA LYS A 424 -16.96 14.96 19.37
C LYS A 424 -16.74 15.69 20.71
N GLY A 425 -15.50 15.65 21.20
CA GLY A 425 -14.87 16.77 21.90
C GLY A 425 -14.28 17.73 20.88
#